data_AF-T1CCE9-F1
#
_entry.id   AF-T1CCE9-F1
#
_cell.length_a   1.000
_cell.length_b   1.000
_cell.length_c   1.000
_cell.angle_alpha   90.00
_cell.angle_beta   90.00
_cell.angle_gamma   90.00
#
_symmetry.space_group_name_H-M   'P 1'
#
loop_
_entity.id
_entity.type
_entity.pdbx_description
1 polymer ?
#
loop_
_entity_poly.entity_id
_entity_poly.type
_entity_poly.pdbx_seq_one_letter_code
_entity_poly.pdbx_strand_id
1 'polypeptide(L)'
;DFADAKSHVLGHSLHYGVAVFEGIRAYETARGVAIFRLKEHVERFLASARFYFLPVPYSAAEIERAIIETTAANDIVPAYIRPLIYRGEPGLGVKNLTGKVSLTIGVVPASKYLGATSDEGVKTKISPFRKPRSDAIPSWAKAAGNYLNSYLAGIDALKEGYEEAILLDALGHLAEGTG
;
A
#
# COMPACT_ATOMS: atom_id res chain seq x y z
N ASP A 1 8.12 10.98 17.29
CA ASP A 1 8.66 11.64 16.09
C ASP A 1 9.00 10.57 15.05
N PHE A 2 9.23 10.91 13.77
CA PHE A 2 9.50 9.99 12.66
C PHE A 2 10.60 8.97 13.00
N ALA A 3 11.68 9.40 13.66
CA ALA A 3 12.79 8.52 14.08
C ALA A 3 12.44 7.54 15.20
N ASP A 4 11.38 7.82 15.97
CA ASP A 4 10.91 6.99 17.09
C ASP A 4 9.80 6.01 16.70
N ALA A 5 9.27 6.13 15.47
CA ALA A 5 8.25 5.25 14.93
C ALA A 5 8.86 3.85 14.65
N LYS A 6 8.92 3.03 15.70
CA LYS A 6 9.58 1.72 15.71
C LYS A 6 8.58 0.58 15.85
N SER A 7 8.93 -0.58 15.32
CA SER A 7 8.25 -1.85 15.57
C SER A 7 9.27 -2.93 15.87
N HIS A 8 8.83 -4.02 16.51
CA HIS A 8 9.73 -5.09 16.87
C HIS A 8 10.10 -5.92 15.63
N VAL A 9 11.37 -6.29 15.49
CA VAL A 9 11.88 -7.15 14.39
C VAL A 9 11.19 -8.53 14.35
N LEU A 10 10.67 -9.01 15.47
CA LEU A 10 9.85 -10.23 15.53
C LEU A 10 8.34 -9.99 15.31
N GLY A 11 7.95 -8.79 14.87
CA GLY A 11 6.58 -8.42 14.59
C GLY A 11 5.98 -9.29 13.49
N HIS A 12 4.82 -9.88 13.76
CA HIS A 12 4.18 -10.89 12.89
C HIS A 12 4.10 -10.51 11.41
N SER A 13 3.72 -9.27 11.08
CA SER A 13 3.61 -8.83 9.68
C SER A 13 4.93 -8.80 8.92
N LEU A 14 6.07 -8.62 9.61
CA LEU A 14 7.38 -8.64 8.98
C LEU A 14 7.75 -10.05 8.48
N HIS A 15 7.25 -11.09 9.16
CA HIS A 15 7.55 -12.49 8.84
C HIS A 15 6.49 -13.13 7.94
N TYR A 16 5.23 -12.69 8.04
CA TYR A 16 4.10 -13.35 7.37
C TYR A 16 3.32 -12.45 6.40
N GLY A 17 3.72 -11.19 6.22
CA GLY A 17 3.09 -10.28 5.24
C GLY A 17 1.64 -9.88 5.56
N VAL A 18 1.13 -10.21 6.75
CA VAL A 18 -0.24 -9.91 7.19
C VAL A 18 -0.35 -8.45 7.62
N ALA A 19 -0.40 -7.56 6.63
CA ALA A 19 -0.60 -6.13 6.79
C ALA A 19 -1.40 -5.59 5.60
N VAL A 20 -2.14 -4.50 5.81
CA VAL A 20 -2.87 -3.80 4.76
C VAL A 20 -2.47 -2.33 4.76
N PHE A 21 -2.50 -1.68 3.62
CA PHE A 21 -2.07 -0.29 3.50
C PHE A 21 -2.84 0.46 2.43
N GLU A 22 -2.67 1.79 2.43
CA GLU A 22 -3.18 2.66 1.38
C GLU A 22 -2.09 3.53 0.74
N GLY A 23 -2.41 4.01 -0.45
CA GLY A 23 -1.62 5.01 -1.15
C GLY A 23 -2.51 6.19 -1.48
N ILE A 24 -2.36 7.27 -0.73
CA ILE A 24 -3.23 8.45 -0.82
C ILE A 24 -2.37 9.64 -1.22
N ARG A 25 -2.92 10.56 -2.02
CA ARG A 25 -2.22 11.78 -2.41
C ARG A 25 -2.92 13.02 -1.90
N ALA A 26 -2.12 13.97 -1.44
CA ALA A 26 -2.53 15.34 -1.17
C ALA A 26 -1.90 16.28 -2.20
N TYR A 27 -2.70 17.22 -2.69
CA TYR A 27 -2.31 18.17 -3.72
C TYR A 27 -2.62 19.59 -3.28
N GLU A 28 -1.81 20.53 -3.76
CA GLU A 28 -2.19 21.92 -3.74
C GLU A 28 -3.31 22.16 -4.76
N THR A 29 -4.32 22.93 -4.35
CA THR A 29 -5.44 23.32 -5.20
C THR A 29 -5.72 24.80 -5.03
N ALA A 30 -6.55 25.37 -5.91
CA ALA A 30 -7.00 26.76 -5.78
C ALA A 30 -7.73 27.08 -4.45
N ARG A 31 -8.12 26.06 -3.67
CA ARG A 31 -8.79 26.21 -2.36
C ARG A 31 -7.91 25.78 -1.19
N GLY A 32 -6.60 25.63 -1.41
CA GLY A 32 -5.65 25.08 -0.46
C GLY A 32 -5.40 23.58 -0.67
N VAL A 33 -4.73 22.96 0.29
CA VAL A 33 -4.32 21.56 0.23
C VAL A 33 -5.54 20.64 0.34
N ALA A 34 -5.66 19.69 -0.58
CA ALA A 34 -6.76 18.71 -0.58
C ALA A 34 -6.23 17.28 -0.71
N ILE A 35 -6.78 16.37 0.10
CA ILE A 35 -6.54 14.93 -0.01
C ILE A 35 -7.55 14.32 -0.99
N PHE A 36 -7.05 13.69 -2.04
CA PHE A 36 -7.91 13.14 -3.09
C PHE A 36 -8.58 11.84 -2.63
N ARG A 37 -9.93 11.81 -2.69
CA ARG A 37 -10.77 10.62 -2.42
C ARG A 37 -10.50 9.94 -1.07
N LEU A 38 -10.26 10.74 -0.03
CA LEU A 38 -9.89 10.24 1.31
C LEU A 38 -10.88 9.20 1.85
N LYS A 39 -12.18 9.45 1.74
CA LYS A 39 -13.22 8.56 2.24
C LYS A 39 -13.15 7.19 1.57
N GLU A 40 -13.05 7.15 0.24
CA GLU A 40 -13.00 5.88 -0.50
C GLU A 40 -11.70 5.11 -0.23
N HIS A 41 -10.59 5.80 -0.02
CA HIS A 41 -9.35 5.17 0.43
C HIS A 41 -9.52 4.51 1.82
N VAL A 42 -10.12 5.21 2.78
CA VAL A 42 -10.35 4.67 4.14
C VAL A 42 -11.37 3.51 4.12
N GLU A 43 -12.40 3.58 3.29
CA GLU A 43 -13.36 2.49 3.09
C GLU A 43 -12.65 1.22 2.57
N ARG A 44 -11.81 1.34 1.54
CA ARG A 44 -11.01 0.22 1.00
C ARG A 44 -9.99 -0.31 2.01
N PHE A 45 -9.37 0.60 2.78
CA PHE A 45 -8.40 0.26 3.81
C PHE A 45 -9.01 -0.64 4.88
N LEU A 46 -10.16 -0.23 5.42
CA LEU A 46 -10.90 -0.99 6.43
C LEU A 46 -11.53 -2.27 5.85
N ALA A 47 -11.96 -2.27 4.58
CA ALA A 47 -12.41 -3.48 3.91
C ALA A 47 -11.29 -4.53 3.79
N SER A 48 -10.08 -4.10 3.41
CA SER A 48 -8.90 -4.97 3.37
C SER A 48 -8.56 -5.50 4.77
N ALA A 49 -8.60 -4.65 5.80
CA ALA A 49 -8.33 -5.05 7.17
C ALA A 49 -9.32 -6.11 7.69
N ARG A 50 -10.63 -5.92 7.42
CA ARG A 50 -11.68 -6.87 7.79
C ARG A 50 -11.47 -8.24 7.14
N PHE A 51 -11.10 -8.28 5.86
CA PHE A 51 -10.86 -9.54 5.15
C PHE A 51 -9.77 -10.38 5.81
N TYR A 52 -8.69 -9.74 6.26
CA TYR A 52 -7.57 -10.42 6.93
C TYR A 52 -7.73 -10.54 8.45
N PHE A 53 -8.95 -10.38 8.98
CA PHE A 53 -9.25 -10.50 10.41
C PHE A 53 -8.35 -9.61 11.29
N LEU A 54 -8.09 -8.38 10.84
CA LEU A 54 -7.34 -7.39 11.60
C LEU A 54 -8.32 -6.60 12.50
N PRO A 55 -8.25 -6.73 13.85
CA PRO A 55 -9.17 -6.07 14.76
C PRO A 55 -8.83 -4.59 14.92
N VAL A 56 -9.22 -3.75 13.95
CA VAL A 56 -8.98 -2.30 13.97
C VAL A 56 -9.88 -1.64 15.02
N PRO A 57 -9.32 -0.98 16.06
CA PRO A 57 -10.11 -0.39 17.14
C PRO A 57 -10.56 1.05 16.85
N TYR A 58 -10.52 1.49 15.59
CA TYR A 58 -10.83 2.86 15.16
C TYR A 58 -11.91 2.84 14.09
N SER A 59 -12.81 3.82 14.17
CA SER A 59 -13.80 4.11 13.14
C SER A 59 -13.16 4.73 11.88
N ALA A 60 -13.89 4.69 10.76
CA ALA A 60 -13.47 5.35 9.53
C ALA A 60 -13.22 6.86 9.76
N ALA A 61 -14.12 7.54 10.47
CA ALA A 61 -13.99 8.96 10.76
C ALA A 61 -12.75 9.30 11.61
N GLU A 62 -12.37 8.43 12.56
CA GLU A 62 -11.13 8.61 13.33
C GLU A 62 -9.89 8.45 12.46
N ILE A 63 -9.87 7.47 11.55
CA ILE A 63 -8.75 7.28 10.62
C ILE A 63 -8.65 8.44 9.62
N GLU A 64 -9.78 8.91 9.07
CA GLU A 64 -9.83 10.07 8.19
C GLU A 64 -9.25 11.31 8.88
N ARG A 65 -9.70 11.60 10.12
CA ARG A 65 -9.16 12.71 10.92
C ARG A 65 -7.66 12.56 11.18
N ALA A 66 -7.21 11.38 11.60
CA ALA A 66 -5.80 11.14 11.86
C ALA A 66 -4.93 11.35 10.60
N ILE A 67 -5.43 10.98 9.42
CA ILE A 67 -4.75 11.21 8.13
C ILE A 67 -4.65 12.72 7.85
N ILE A 68 -5.73 13.47 8.04
CA ILE A 68 -5.75 14.93 7.84
C ILE A 68 -4.78 15.61 8.79
N GLU A 69 -4.85 15.30 10.09
CA GLU A 69 -4.01 15.89 11.13
C GLU A 69 -2.53 15.58 10.90
N THR A 70 -2.19 14.32 10.57
CA THR A 70 -0.81 13.94 10.26
C THR A 70 -0.28 14.66 9.01
N THR A 71 -1.12 14.81 7.98
CA THR A 71 -0.75 15.54 6.75
C THR A 71 -0.50 17.01 7.06
N ALA A 72 -1.40 17.66 7.80
CA ALA A 72 -1.26 19.06 8.20
C ALA A 72 -0.03 19.31 9.09
N ALA A 73 0.28 18.40 10.00
CA ALA A 73 1.41 18.53 10.91
C ALA A 73 2.78 18.43 10.23
N ASN A 74 2.86 17.82 9.03
CA ASN A 74 4.12 17.67 8.29
C ASN A 74 4.39 18.84 7.32
N ASP A 75 3.35 19.56 6.88
CA ASP A 75 3.46 20.67 5.92
C ASP A 75 4.23 20.30 4.62
N ILE A 76 4.01 19.08 4.12
CA ILE A 76 4.62 18.56 2.89
C ILE A 76 3.57 18.50 1.79
N VAL A 77 3.73 19.26 0.71
CA VAL A 77 2.84 19.23 -0.47
C VAL A 77 3.65 19.42 -1.76
N PRO A 78 3.42 18.63 -2.83
CA PRO A 78 2.50 17.50 -2.91
C PRO A 78 2.94 16.35 -2.00
N ALA A 79 1.98 15.70 -1.34
CA ALA A 79 2.23 14.67 -0.35
C ALA A 79 1.74 13.30 -0.83
N TYR A 80 2.52 12.27 -0.51
CA TYR A 80 2.10 10.89 -0.56
C TYR A 80 1.93 10.37 0.87
N ILE A 81 0.72 9.93 1.18
CA ILE A 81 0.33 9.50 2.52
C ILE A 81 0.18 7.97 2.50
N ARG A 82 0.80 7.33 3.50
CA ARG A 82 0.89 5.87 3.65
C ARG A 82 0.30 5.44 5.00
N PRO A 83 -1.03 5.25 5.09
CA PRO A 83 -1.62 4.50 6.19
C PRO A 83 -1.24 3.03 6.08
N LEU A 84 -0.90 2.39 7.20
CA LEU A 84 -0.55 0.97 7.29
C LEU A 84 -1.13 0.39 8.59
N ILE A 85 -1.94 -0.66 8.47
CA ILE A 85 -2.41 -1.49 9.59
C ILE A 85 -1.68 -2.82 9.53
N TYR A 86 -1.05 -3.20 10.64
CA TYR A 86 -0.20 -4.38 10.70
C TYR A 86 -0.13 -4.97 12.12
N ARG A 87 0.33 -6.20 12.25
CA ARG A 87 0.60 -6.90 13.51
C ARG A 87 2.08 -6.72 13.88
N GLY A 88 2.36 -5.68 14.67
CA GLY A 88 3.73 -5.31 15.08
C GLY A 88 4.24 -6.04 16.32
N GLU A 89 3.37 -6.70 17.07
CA GLU A 89 3.74 -7.43 18.29
C GLU A 89 4.54 -8.71 17.96
N PRO A 90 5.56 -9.06 18.77
CA PRO A 90 6.33 -10.29 18.60
C PRO A 90 5.45 -11.54 18.56
N GLY A 91 5.65 -12.40 17.57
CA GLY A 91 4.97 -13.68 17.51
C GLY A 91 5.26 -14.46 16.23
N LEU A 92 5.78 -15.69 16.38
CA LEU A 92 6.21 -16.56 15.28
C LEU A 92 5.20 -17.68 14.97
N GLY A 93 3.92 -17.42 15.20
CA GLY A 93 2.83 -18.28 14.75
C GLY A 93 2.14 -17.66 13.54
N VAL A 94 2.02 -18.39 12.43
CA VAL A 94 1.32 -17.91 11.23
C VAL A 94 -0.10 -17.47 11.57
N LYS A 95 -0.81 -18.28 12.38
CA LYS A 95 -2.17 -17.98 12.86
C LYS A 95 -2.10 -17.15 14.14
N ASN A 96 -2.53 -15.90 14.06
CA ASN A 96 -2.64 -15.02 15.22
C ASN A 96 -3.93 -14.19 15.10
N LEU A 97 -5.00 -14.65 15.76
CA LEU A 97 -6.31 -13.99 15.73
C LEU A 97 -6.51 -12.99 16.87
N THR A 98 -5.76 -13.12 17.96
CA THR A 98 -5.98 -12.38 19.21
C THR A 98 -5.00 -11.22 19.43
N GLY A 99 -3.92 -11.15 18.65
CA GLY A 99 -2.94 -10.06 18.76
C GLY A 99 -3.54 -8.70 18.40
N LYS A 100 -2.98 -7.63 18.99
CA LYS A 100 -3.36 -6.26 18.65
C LYS A 100 -2.82 -5.89 17.27
N VAL A 101 -3.43 -4.89 16.65
CA VAL A 101 -2.92 -4.27 15.43
C VAL A 101 -2.35 -2.90 15.76
N SER A 102 -1.30 -2.54 15.06
CA SER A 102 -0.73 -1.20 15.02
C SER A 102 -1.24 -0.49 13.77
N LEU A 103 -1.59 0.78 13.91
CA LEU A 103 -1.88 1.68 12.80
C LEU A 103 -0.81 2.76 12.75
N THR A 104 -0.26 3.01 11.57
CA THR A 104 0.70 4.08 11.32
C THR A 104 0.27 4.90 10.11
N ILE A 105 0.60 6.18 10.11
CA ILE A 105 0.37 7.10 8.98
C ILE A 105 1.68 7.82 8.72
N GLY A 106 2.34 7.48 7.61
CA GLY A 106 3.51 8.21 7.13
C GLY A 106 3.13 9.24 6.07
N VAL A 107 3.78 10.39 6.07
CA VAL A 107 3.63 11.43 5.04
C VAL A 107 5.00 11.74 4.47
N VAL A 108 5.15 11.65 3.15
CA VAL A 108 6.41 11.91 2.44
C VAL A 108 6.14 12.75 1.19
N PRO A 109 7.14 13.44 0.62
CA PRO A 109 6.98 14.15 -0.64
C PRO A 109 6.51 13.20 -1.75
N ALA A 110 5.50 13.60 -2.51
CA ALA A 110 5.03 12.82 -3.65
C ALA A 110 5.99 12.95 -4.84
N SER A 111 6.33 11.83 -5.46
CA SER A 111 7.08 11.77 -6.72
C SER A 111 6.25 11.13 -7.84
N LYS A 112 6.72 11.27 -9.07
CA LYS A 112 6.19 10.47 -10.19
C LYS A 112 6.63 9.02 -10.04
N TYR A 113 5.67 8.11 -10.02
CA TYR A 113 5.92 6.68 -9.80
C TYR A 113 6.78 6.07 -10.92
N LEU A 114 6.46 6.41 -12.17
CA LEU A 114 7.13 5.91 -13.38
C LEU A 114 8.31 6.80 -13.83
N GLY A 115 8.87 7.59 -12.92
CA GLY A 115 10.01 8.46 -13.21
C GLY A 115 9.65 9.82 -13.82
N ALA A 116 10.68 10.65 -14.03
CA ALA A 116 10.51 12.05 -14.42
C ALA A 116 9.91 12.23 -15.83
N THR A 117 10.25 11.31 -16.75
CA THR A 117 9.87 11.33 -18.17
C THR A 117 8.53 10.66 -18.45
N SER A 118 7.77 10.27 -17.41
CA SER A 118 6.51 9.54 -17.59
C SER A 118 5.46 10.26 -18.44
N ASP A 119 5.59 11.59 -18.61
CA ASP A 119 4.68 12.40 -19.43
C ASP A 119 4.84 12.10 -20.94
N GLU A 120 5.97 11.52 -21.34
CA GLU A 120 6.27 11.10 -22.72
C GLU A 120 5.84 9.63 -22.98
N GLY A 121 5.29 8.97 -21.95
CA GLY A 121 5.06 7.53 -21.94
C GLY A 121 6.26 6.76 -21.41
N VAL A 122 6.06 5.45 -21.21
CA VAL A 122 7.10 4.53 -20.70
C VAL A 122 7.12 3.24 -21.51
N LYS A 123 8.26 2.55 -21.50
CA LYS A 123 8.38 1.21 -22.09
C LYS A 123 7.95 0.18 -21.07
N THR A 124 7.09 -0.74 -21.51
CA THR A 124 6.56 -1.79 -20.66
C THR A 124 6.93 -3.17 -21.19
N LYS A 125 7.09 -4.12 -20.27
CA LYS A 125 7.36 -5.53 -20.56
C LYS A 125 6.17 -6.39 -20.14
N ILE A 126 5.72 -7.31 -21.00
CA ILE A 126 4.81 -8.38 -20.56
C ILE A 126 5.60 -9.31 -19.63
N SER A 127 5.23 -9.32 -18.35
CA SER A 127 5.92 -10.08 -17.31
C SER A 127 5.78 -11.60 -17.52
N PRO A 128 6.85 -12.38 -17.28
CA PRO A 128 6.73 -13.84 -17.20
C PRO A 128 5.99 -14.28 -15.92
N PHE A 129 5.90 -13.42 -14.90
CA PHE A 129 5.14 -13.69 -13.69
C PHE A 129 3.65 -13.40 -13.92
N ARG A 130 2.81 -14.36 -13.51
CA ARG A 130 1.34 -14.20 -13.56
C ARG A 130 0.81 -13.55 -12.31
N LYS A 131 -0.29 -12.81 -12.43
CA LYS A 131 -1.03 -12.32 -11.27
C LYS A 131 -1.64 -13.52 -10.52
N PRO A 132 -1.52 -13.60 -9.19
CA PRO A 132 -2.21 -14.62 -8.42
C PRO A 132 -3.71 -14.55 -8.67
N ARG A 133 -4.35 -15.72 -8.78
CA ARG A 133 -5.80 -15.79 -8.86
C ARG A 133 -6.40 -15.29 -7.55
N SER A 134 -7.52 -14.57 -7.65
CA SER A 134 -8.20 -13.98 -6.48
C SER A 134 -8.76 -15.02 -5.50
N ASP A 135 -8.94 -16.27 -5.94
CA ASP A 135 -9.31 -17.42 -5.11
C ASP A 135 -8.13 -18.03 -4.34
N ALA A 136 -6.88 -17.67 -4.68
CA ALA A 136 -5.69 -18.02 -3.92
C ALA A 136 -5.33 -16.93 -2.91
N ILE A 137 -5.18 -15.68 -3.40
CA ILE A 137 -4.93 -14.49 -2.58
C ILE A 137 -5.79 -13.36 -3.14
N PRO A 138 -6.64 -12.70 -2.33
CA PRO A 138 -7.58 -11.69 -2.82
C PRO A 138 -6.84 -10.51 -3.47
N SER A 139 -7.05 -10.32 -4.77
CA SER A 139 -6.47 -9.20 -5.51
C SER A 139 -7.09 -7.85 -5.16
N TRP A 140 -8.34 -7.85 -4.68
CA TRP A 140 -9.08 -6.64 -4.33
C TRP A 140 -8.67 -6.04 -2.98
N ALA A 141 -8.06 -6.85 -2.09
CA ALA A 141 -7.55 -6.39 -0.81
C ALA A 141 -6.13 -5.84 -0.99
N LYS A 142 -5.85 -4.63 -0.51
CA LYS A 142 -4.52 -4.00 -0.65
C LYS A 142 -3.60 -4.42 0.49
N ALA A 143 -3.15 -5.67 0.43
CA ALA A 143 -2.29 -6.29 1.44
C ALA A 143 -0.81 -6.28 1.07
N ALA A 144 0.08 -6.19 2.06
CA ALA A 144 1.52 -6.18 1.88
C ALA A 144 2.04 -7.46 1.19
N GLY A 145 1.54 -8.64 1.59
CA GLY A 145 1.92 -9.92 0.99
C GLY A 145 1.67 -10.00 -0.53
N ASN A 146 0.69 -9.26 -1.06
CA ASN A 146 0.39 -9.23 -2.49
C ASN A 146 1.53 -8.62 -3.32
N TYR A 147 2.35 -7.76 -2.71
CA TYR A 147 3.41 -7.01 -3.41
C TYR A 147 4.66 -7.83 -3.66
N LEU A 148 4.78 -9.06 -3.14
CA LEU A 148 5.86 -9.97 -3.56
C LEU A 148 5.77 -10.28 -5.07
N ASN A 149 4.56 -10.45 -5.58
CA ASN A 149 4.33 -10.68 -7.02
C ASN A 149 4.67 -9.44 -7.85
N SER A 150 4.16 -8.27 -7.43
CA SER A 150 4.49 -6.97 -8.05
C SER A 150 6.00 -6.70 -8.04
N TYR A 151 6.67 -6.98 -6.93
CA TYR A 151 8.11 -6.81 -6.78
C TYR A 151 8.89 -7.66 -7.78
N LEU A 152 8.58 -8.95 -7.89
CA LEU A 152 9.25 -9.84 -8.84
C LEU A 152 9.08 -9.37 -10.29
N ALA A 153 7.85 -9.02 -10.68
CA ALA A 153 7.56 -8.55 -12.03
C ALA A 153 8.25 -7.20 -12.33
N GLY A 154 8.22 -6.24 -11.40
CA GLY A 154 8.85 -4.94 -11.58
C GLY A 154 10.38 -5.03 -11.67
N ILE A 155 11.00 -5.81 -10.78
CA ILE A 155 12.47 -6.02 -10.81
C ILE A 155 12.91 -6.72 -12.10
N ASP A 156 12.12 -7.67 -12.59
CA ASP A 156 12.38 -8.35 -13.85
C ASP A 156 12.32 -7.40 -15.07
N ALA A 157 11.32 -6.51 -15.12
CA ALA A 157 11.23 -5.48 -16.15
C ALA A 157 12.41 -4.49 -16.09
N LEU A 158 12.73 -3.99 -14.88
CA LEU A 158 13.82 -3.05 -14.66
C LEU A 158 15.18 -3.62 -15.09
N LYS A 159 15.45 -4.90 -14.80
CA LYS A 159 16.69 -5.57 -15.20
C LYS A 159 16.88 -5.67 -16.71
N GLU A 160 15.79 -5.59 -17.48
CA GLU A 160 15.81 -5.61 -18.94
C GLU A 160 15.66 -4.21 -19.57
N GLY A 161 15.69 -3.14 -18.75
CA GLY A 161 15.66 -1.76 -19.24
C GLY A 161 14.26 -1.25 -19.59
N TYR A 162 13.21 -1.85 -19.02
CA TYR A 162 11.83 -1.34 -19.08
C TYR A 162 11.48 -0.65 -17.76
N GLU A 163 10.64 0.38 -17.80
CA GLU A 163 10.25 1.13 -16.60
C GLU A 163 9.11 0.48 -15.81
N GLU A 164 8.31 -0.39 -16.44
CA GLU A 164 7.18 -1.07 -15.79
C GLU A 164 6.88 -2.44 -16.41
N ALA A 165 6.30 -3.34 -15.62
CA ALA A 165 5.81 -4.62 -16.09
C ALA A 165 4.28 -4.63 -16.20
N ILE A 166 3.76 -5.28 -17.24
CA ILE A 166 2.34 -5.61 -17.38
C ILE A 166 2.19 -7.10 -17.08
N LEU A 167 1.32 -7.43 -16.13
CA LEU A 167 1.04 -8.80 -15.73
C LEU A 167 -0.17 -9.35 -16.47
N LEU A 168 -0.12 -10.65 -16.76
CA LEU A 168 -1.26 -11.42 -17.25
C LEU A 168 -1.88 -12.22 -16.11
N ASP A 169 -3.18 -12.52 -16.22
CA ASP A 169 -3.86 -13.48 -15.35
C ASP A 169 -3.43 -14.93 -15.66
N ALA A 170 -3.96 -15.89 -14.89
CA ALA A 170 -3.66 -17.30 -15.06
C ALA A 170 -4.15 -17.90 -16.40
N LEU A 171 -5.05 -17.22 -17.11
CA LEU A 171 -5.59 -17.62 -18.41
C LEU A 171 -4.84 -16.96 -19.58
N GLY A 172 -3.91 -16.04 -19.29
CA GLY A 172 -3.14 -15.31 -20.29
C GLY A 172 -3.80 -14.02 -20.78
N HIS A 173 -4.85 -13.54 -20.11
CA HIS A 173 -5.43 -12.23 -20.40
C HIS A 173 -4.70 -11.12 -19.67
N LEU A 174 -4.79 -9.89 -20.18
CA LEU A 174 -4.25 -8.71 -19.50
C LEU A 174 -4.91 -8.53 -18.14
N ALA A 175 -4.09 -8.29 -17.10
CA ALA A 175 -4.54 -8.00 -15.75
C ALA A 175 -4.28 -6.53 -15.38
N GLU A 176 -3.03 -6.18 -15.04
CA GLU A 176 -2.65 -4.86 -14.53
C GLU A 176 -1.12 -4.63 -14.56
N GLY A 177 -0.66 -3.43 -14.20
CA GLY A 177 0.75 -3.13 -13.94
C GLY A 177 1.21 -3.60 -12.54
N THR A 178 2.44 -3.27 -12.12
CA THR A 178 2.97 -3.75 -10.83
C THR A 178 2.51 -2.93 -9.62
N GLY A 179 2.21 -1.64 -9.78
CA GLY A 179 1.93 -0.71 -8.67
C GLY A 179 0.62 0.06 -8.77
#